data_AF-G7Q5L0-F1
#
_entry.id   AF-G7Q5L0-F1
#
_cell.length_a   1.000
_cell.length_b   1.000
_cell.length_c   1.000
_cell.angle_alpha   90.00
_cell.angle_beta   90.00
_cell.angle_gamma   90.00
#
_symmetry.space_group_name_H-M   'P 1'
#
loop_
_entity.id
_entity.type
_entity.pdbx_description
1 polymer ?
#
loop_
_entity_poly.entity_id
_entity_poly.type
_entity_poly.pdbx_seq_one_letter_code
_entity_poly.pdbx_strand_id
1 'polypeptide(L)'
;MGQASRRGKIDTVAVHHLGTLQIKMSLAAVWVSRMAHEFEADPEITQLVGWMEPPFLACLRECGADSDQHIRPTVCRRAEREIRDFERIRMRHLGHPMDADGWAAWLVTLDAIVHDAIAEWAGGECWDELAKRFRSVTRIFLSKAKNPKQAEWKGALVYQQGAKELNW
;
A
#
# COMPACT_ATOMS: atom_id res chain seq x y z
N MET A 1 -19.72 -5.18 -26.43
CA MET A 1 -19.74 -6.44 -25.65
C MET A 1 -18.58 -6.41 -24.69
N GLY A 2 -18.81 -6.53 -23.37
CA GLY A 2 -17.71 -6.49 -22.39
C GLY A 2 -18.08 -6.16 -20.94
N GLN A 3 -19.33 -6.35 -20.49
CA GLN A 3 -19.70 -6.23 -19.07
C GLN A 3 -19.60 -7.56 -18.29
N ALA A 4 -19.18 -8.65 -18.95
CA ALA A 4 -19.13 -9.99 -18.35
C ALA A 4 -17.88 -10.28 -17.50
N SER A 5 -16.88 -9.37 -17.41
CA SER A 5 -15.60 -9.66 -16.75
C SER A 5 -15.54 -9.27 -15.26
N ARG A 6 -16.35 -8.31 -14.80
CA ARG A 6 -16.25 -7.80 -13.40
C ARG A 6 -17.03 -8.63 -12.38
N ARG A 7 -18.17 -9.23 -12.75
CA ARG A 7 -18.98 -10.05 -11.82
C ARG A 7 -18.27 -11.35 -11.43
N GLY A 8 -17.64 -12.04 -12.38
CA GLY A 8 -16.99 -13.31 -12.13
C GLY A 8 -15.76 -13.25 -11.22
N LYS A 9 -15.02 -12.12 -11.17
CA LYS A 9 -13.86 -11.94 -10.28
C LYS A 9 -14.24 -11.69 -8.82
N ILE A 10 -15.34 -10.98 -8.58
CA ILE A 10 -15.86 -10.75 -7.23
C ILE A 10 -16.40 -12.05 -6.63
N ASP A 11 -17.00 -12.91 -7.46
CA ASP A 11 -17.55 -14.21 -7.02
C ASP A 11 -16.45 -15.20 -6.55
N THR A 12 -15.19 -15.01 -6.93
CA THR A 12 -14.05 -15.83 -6.48
C THR A 12 -13.35 -15.34 -5.20
N VAL A 13 -13.49 -14.07 -4.82
CA VAL A 13 -12.85 -13.51 -3.62
C VAL A 13 -13.84 -13.56 -2.46
N ALA A 14 -13.60 -14.42 -1.47
CA ALA A 14 -14.50 -14.49 -0.31
C ALA A 14 -14.58 -13.12 0.39
N VAL A 15 -15.75 -12.77 0.94
CA VAL A 15 -16.03 -11.45 1.54
C VAL A 15 -14.99 -11.01 2.58
N HIS A 16 -14.43 -11.96 3.34
CA HIS A 16 -13.34 -11.70 4.30
C HIS A 16 -12.05 -11.21 3.62
N HIS A 17 -11.67 -11.82 2.50
CA HIS A 17 -10.50 -11.44 1.69
C HIS A 17 -10.70 -10.07 1.03
N LEU A 18 -11.92 -9.77 0.57
CA LEU A 18 -12.21 -8.45 0.00
C LEU A 18 -12.02 -7.32 1.02
N GLY A 19 -12.43 -7.52 2.28
CA GLY A 19 -12.25 -6.53 3.34
C GLY A 19 -10.78 -6.29 3.69
N THR A 20 -9.98 -7.34 3.80
CA THR A 20 -8.52 -7.22 4.05
C THR A 20 -7.82 -6.52 2.89
N LEU A 21 -8.18 -6.86 1.65
CA LEU A 21 -7.62 -6.23 0.45
C LEU A 21 -7.93 -4.73 0.41
N GLN A 22 -9.16 -4.32 0.72
CA GLN A 22 -9.52 -2.91 0.82
C GLN A 22 -8.68 -2.18 1.87
N ILE A 23 -8.44 -2.80 3.03
CA ILE A 23 -7.60 -2.21 4.10
C ILE A 23 -6.15 -2.04 3.64
N LYS A 24 -5.55 -3.07 3.04
CA LYS A 24 -4.18 -3.05 2.49
C LYS A 24 -4.03 -1.87 1.50
N MET A 25 -4.97 -1.75 0.57
CA MET A 25 -4.97 -0.68 -0.43
C MET A 25 -5.20 0.72 0.15
N SER A 26 -6.12 0.87 1.11
CA SER A 26 -6.35 2.14 1.79
C SER A 26 -5.15 2.59 2.62
N LEU A 27 -4.48 1.67 3.33
CA LEU A 27 -3.26 1.98 4.07
C LEU A 27 -2.18 2.54 3.14
N ALA A 28 -1.94 1.87 2.01
CA ALA A 28 -0.91 2.30 1.07
C ALA A 28 -1.25 3.66 0.43
N ALA A 29 -2.53 3.91 0.09
CA ALA A 29 -2.98 5.20 -0.43
C ALA A 29 -2.77 6.35 0.58
N VAL A 30 -3.18 6.17 1.84
CA VAL A 30 -2.98 7.17 2.91
C VAL A 30 -1.51 7.56 3.05
N TRP A 31 -0.61 6.58 2.98
CA TRP A 31 0.82 6.84 3.15
C TRP A 31 1.48 7.45 1.93
N VAL A 32 1.00 7.16 0.72
CA VAL A 32 1.44 7.88 -0.48
C VAL A 32 1.04 9.35 -0.42
N SER A 33 -0.20 9.66 0.02
CA SER A 33 -0.61 11.05 0.24
C SER A 33 0.21 11.75 1.33
N ARG A 34 0.51 11.04 2.44
CA ARG A 34 1.38 11.59 3.48
C ARG A 34 2.80 11.85 2.98
N MET A 35 3.35 10.97 2.15
CA MET A 35 4.66 11.16 1.54
C MET A 35 4.67 12.39 0.62
N ALA A 36 3.63 12.63 -0.16
CA ALA A 36 3.52 13.87 -0.95
C ALA A 36 3.61 15.13 -0.07
N HIS A 37 3.00 15.11 1.12
CA HIS A 37 3.04 16.25 2.03
C HIS A 37 4.42 16.39 2.70
N GLU A 38 4.99 15.31 3.22
CA GLU A 38 6.30 15.33 3.91
C GLU A 38 7.45 15.76 2.98
N PHE A 39 7.31 15.51 1.67
CA PHE A 39 8.31 15.82 0.65
C PHE A 39 7.84 16.86 -0.37
N GLU A 40 6.89 17.73 -0.02
CA GLU A 40 6.34 18.74 -0.93
C GLU A 40 7.41 19.70 -1.49
N ALA A 41 8.51 19.89 -0.75
CA ALA A 41 9.65 20.71 -1.17
C ALA A 41 10.65 19.96 -2.07
N ASP A 42 10.51 18.64 -2.23
CA ASP A 42 11.35 17.81 -3.10
C ASP A 42 10.59 17.53 -4.42
N PRO A 43 10.98 18.17 -5.54
CA PRO A 43 10.28 18.03 -6.81
C PRO A 43 10.42 16.63 -7.42
N GLU A 44 11.51 15.91 -7.12
CA GLU A 44 11.71 14.55 -7.60
C GLU A 44 10.75 13.59 -6.89
N ILE A 45 10.64 13.69 -5.56
CA ILE A 45 9.72 12.85 -4.79
C ILE A 45 8.26 13.21 -5.09
N THR A 46 7.94 14.49 -5.23
CA THR A 46 6.60 14.95 -5.62
C THR A 46 6.17 14.36 -6.96
N GLN A 47 7.08 14.34 -7.94
CA GLN A 47 6.82 13.70 -9.24
C GLN A 47 6.60 12.19 -9.10
N LEU A 48 7.42 11.49 -8.29
CA LEU A 48 7.29 10.06 -8.05
C LEU A 48 5.95 9.70 -7.37
N VAL A 49 5.51 10.50 -6.40
CA VAL A 49 4.21 10.33 -5.75
C VAL A 49 3.07 10.54 -6.74
N GLY A 50 3.14 11.60 -7.55
CA GLY A 50 2.13 11.87 -8.58
C GLY A 50 1.97 10.74 -9.60
N TRP A 51 3.02 9.95 -9.86
CA TRP A 51 2.93 8.78 -10.74
C TRP A 51 2.17 7.60 -10.12
N MET A 52 2.04 7.53 -8.80
CA MET A 52 1.36 6.43 -8.11
C MET A 52 -0.14 6.68 -7.92
N GLU A 53 -0.58 7.93 -7.91
CA GLU A 53 -1.98 8.28 -7.62
C GLU A 53 -2.99 7.72 -8.65
N PRO A 54 -2.82 7.89 -9.98
CA PRO A 54 -3.77 7.35 -10.95
C PRO A 54 -4.00 5.82 -10.87
N PRO A 55 -2.95 4.97 -10.80
CA PRO A 55 -3.16 3.53 -10.67
C PRO A 55 -3.77 3.14 -9.32
N PHE A 56 -3.50 3.87 -8.23
CA PHE A 56 -4.17 3.66 -6.95
C PHE A 56 -5.67 3.86 -7.06
N LEU A 57 -6.11 4.99 -7.61
CA LEU A 57 -7.53 5.30 -7.78
C LEU A 57 -8.22 4.27 -8.69
N ALA A 58 -7.53 3.77 -9.70
CA ALA A 58 -8.04 2.70 -10.55
C ALA A 58 -8.20 1.37 -9.78
N CYS A 59 -7.18 0.95 -9.01
CA CYS A 59 -7.23 -0.29 -8.22
C CYS A 59 -8.29 -0.24 -7.11
N LEU A 60 -8.40 0.91 -6.42
CA LEU A 60 -9.41 1.14 -5.39
C LEU A 60 -10.82 0.97 -5.98
N ARG A 61 -11.10 1.60 -7.12
CA ARG A 61 -12.37 1.40 -7.84
C ARG A 61 -12.62 -0.04 -8.24
N GLU A 62 -11.59 -0.77 -8.66
CA GLU A 62 -11.73 -2.20 -9.01
C GLU A 62 -12.08 -3.08 -7.81
N CYS A 63 -11.46 -2.84 -6.65
CA CYS A 63 -11.78 -3.58 -5.43
C CYS A 63 -13.00 -3.04 -4.67
N GLY A 64 -13.72 -2.08 -5.24
CA GLY A 64 -14.93 -1.49 -4.66
C GLY A 64 -14.67 -0.61 -3.43
N ALA A 65 -13.46 -0.08 -3.29
CA ALA A 65 -13.16 1.05 -2.41
C ALA A 65 -13.39 2.34 -3.21
N ASP A 66 -14.49 3.05 -2.94
CA ASP A 66 -14.84 4.25 -3.71
C ASP A 66 -13.90 5.44 -3.40
N SER A 67 -13.76 6.38 -4.34
CA SER A 67 -12.89 7.55 -4.22
C SER A 67 -13.32 8.54 -3.13
N ASP A 68 -14.57 8.43 -2.69
CA ASP A 68 -15.26 9.41 -1.84
C ASP A 68 -15.48 8.88 -0.41
N GLN A 69 -14.67 7.87 -0.02
CA GLN A 69 -15.02 6.81 0.96
C GLN A 69 -16.05 5.89 0.31
N HIS A 70 -15.95 4.57 0.34
CA HIS A 70 -16.29 3.78 1.51
C HIS A 70 -15.66 2.40 1.31
N ILE A 71 -14.59 2.14 2.04
CA ILE A 71 -14.49 0.86 2.75
C ILE A 71 -15.91 0.55 3.27
N ARG A 72 -16.50 -0.63 3.01
CA ARG A 72 -17.88 -0.91 3.47
C ARG A 72 -18.01 -0.49 4.95
N PRO A 73 -19.11 0.08 5.46
CA PRO A 73 -19.17 0.58 6.84
C PRO A 73 -18.73 -0.45 7.91
N THR A 74 -18.92 -1.74 7.61
CA THR A 74 -18.44 -2.87 8.40
C THR A 74 -16.91 -3.01 8.43
N VAL A 75 -16.25 -2.64 7.33
CA VAL A 75 -14.80 -2.63 7.16
C VAL A 75 -14.21 -1.28 7.61
N CYS A 76 -14.95 -0.16 7.68
CA CYS A 76 -14.41 1.14 8.12
C CYS A 76 -13.82 1.09 9.54
N ARG A 77 -14.59 0.58 10.51
CA ARG A 77 -14.10 0.45 11.91
C ARG A 77 -12.92 -0.51 12.03
N ARG A 78 -12.92 -1.59 11.23
CA ARG A 78 -11.80 -2.53 11.14
C ARG A 78 -10.56 -1.84 10.55
N ALA A 79 -10.73 -1.11 9.45
CA ALA A 79 -9.68 -0.37 8.77
C ALA A 79 -9.04 0.69 9.66
N GLU A 80 -9.84 1.51 10.35
CA GLU A 80 -9.31 2.51 11.27
C GLU A 80 -8.47 1.88 12.38
N ARG A 81 -8.92 0.74 12.94
CA ARG A 81 -8.17 0.02 13.96
C ARG A 81 -6.88 -0.57 13.39
N GLU A 82 -6.97 -1.29 12.29
CA GLU A 82 -5.84 -1.98 11.67
C GLU A 82 -4.79 -0.99 11.12
N ILE A 83 -5.21 0.13 10.53
CA ILE A 83 -4.29 1.20 10.12
C ILE A 83 -3.57 1.78 11.35
N ARG A 84 -4.28 2.03 12.46
CA ARG A 84 -3.67 2.51 13.71
C ARG A 84 -2.73 1.48 14.34
N ASP A 85 -3.08 0.20 14.31
CA ASP A 85 -2.25 -0.88 14.83
C ASP A 85 -0.98 -1.05 13.97
N PHE A 86 -1.13 -1.07 12.64
CA PHE A 86 0.01 -1.13 11.71
C PHE A 86 0.94 0.09 11.89
N GLU A 87 0.37 1.26 12.15
CA GLU A 87 1.15 2.47 12.43
C GLU A 87 1.97 2.36 13.73
N ARG A 88 1.43 1.72 14.77
CA ARG A 88 2.20 1.42 15.98
C ARG A 88 3.36 0.47 15.71
N ILE A 89 3.16 -0.52 14.84
CA ILE A 89 4.22 -1.43 14.39
C ILE A 89 5.30 -0.65 13.61
N ARG A 90 4.89 0.19 12.66
CA ARG A 90 5.82 1.08 11.93
C ARG A 90 6.66 1.92 12.90
N MET A 91 6.03 2.62 13.84
CA MET A 91 6.72 3.47 14.81
C MET A 91 7.71 2.70 15.68
N ARG A 92 7.37 1.48 16.11
CA ARG A 92 8.26 0.63 16.90
C ARG A 92 9.56 0.29 16.15
N HIS A 93 9.48 0.11 14.84
CA HIS A 93 10.60 -0.37 14.02
C HIS A 93 11.37 0.72 13.27
N LEU A 94 10.67 1.76 12.83
CA LEU A 94 11.20 2.83 11.96
C LEU A 94 11.25 4.20 12.66
N GLY A 95 10.64 4.34 13.84
CA GLY A 95 10.63 5.58 14.60
C GLY A 95 9.76 6.70 14.01
N HIS A 96 9.81 7.87 14.63
CA HIS A 96 9.22 9.11 14.14
C HIS A 96 10.03 10.31 14.66
N PRO A 97 10.49 11.24 13.79
CA PRO A 97 10.40 11.21 12.32
C PRO A 97 11.21 10.05 11.69
N MET A 98 10.84 9.65 10.47
CA MET A 98 11.63 8.67 9.70
C MET A 98 12.78 9.40 9.01
N ASP A 99 13.99 8.86 9.12
CA ASP A 99 15.13 9.29 8.32
C ASP A 99 15.08 8.68 6.91
N ALA A 100 16.09 8.93 6.08
CA ALA A 100 16.14 8.42 4.70
C ALA A 100 16.07 6.88 4.64
N ASP A 101 16.76 6.18 5.55
CA ASP A 101 16.73 4.71 5.63
C ASP A 101 15.36 4.21 6.11
N GLY A 102 14.73 4.94 7.04
CA GLY A 102 13.37 4.68 7.51
C GLY A 102 12.33 4.83 6.40
N TRP A 103 12.43 5.87 5.57
CA TRP A 103 11.56 6.04 4.41
C TRP A 103 11.75 4.95 3.35
N ALA A 104 13.00 4.56 3.08
CA ALA A 104 13.28 3.44 2.18
C ALA A 104 12.70 2.11 2.71
N ALA A 105 12.86 1.83 4.00
CA ALA A 105 12.26 0.66 4.65
C ALA A 105 10.72 0.71 4.61
N TRP A 106 10.14 1.90 4.77
CA TRP A 106 8.70 2.06 4.70
C TRP A 106 8.15 1.79 3.29
N LEU A 107 8.83 2.23 2.24
CA LEU A 107 8.42 1.90 0.87
C LEU A 107 8.54 0.42 0.56
N VAL A 108 9.56 -0.27 1.07
CA VAL A 108 9.63 -1.75 0.99
C VAL A 108 8.42 -2.41 1.65
N THR A 109 7.96 -1.85 2.78
CA THR A 109 6.75 -2.33 3.47
C THR A 109 5.50 -2.13 2.61
N LEU A 110 5.33 -0.93 2.04
CA LEU A 110 4.19 -0.62 1.17
C LEU A 110 4.20 -1.43 -0.13
N ASP A 111 5.37 -1.64 -0.72
CA ASP A 111 5.55 -2.50 -1.90
C ASP A 111 5.11 -3.94 -1.61
N ALA A 112 5.47 -4.47 -0.45
CA ALA A 112 5.03 -5.79 0.00
C ALA A 112 3.50 -5.85 0.19
N ILE A 113 2.89 -4.84 0.84
CA ILE A 113 1.44 -4.74 1.02
C ILE A 113 0.71 -4.77 -0.34
N VAL A 114 1.20 -4.01 -1.32
CA VAL A 114 0.59 -3.94 -2.65
C VAL A 114 0.74 -5.26 -3.39
N HIS A 115 1.92 -5.87 -3.39
CA HIS A 115 2.13 -7.16 -4.06
C HIS A 115 1.29 -8.29 -3.43
N ASP A 116 1.10 -8.26 -2.13
CA ASP A 116 0.24 -9.18 -1.41
C ASP A 116 -1.25 -8.99 -1.77
N ALA A 117 -1.72 -7.74 -1.79
CA ALA A 117 -3.08 -7.44 -2.26
C ALA A 117 -3.33 -7.89 -3.72
N ILE A 118 -2.33 -7.76 -4.59
CA ILE A 118 -2.40 -8.21 -5.99
C ILE A 118 -2.49 -9.73 -6.09
N ALA A 119 -1.71 -10.44 -5.27
CA ALA A 119 -1.75 -11.89 -5.21
C ALA A 119 -3.13 -12.42 -4.77
N GLU A 120 -3.78 -11.73 -3.83
CA GLU A 120 -5.14 -12.06 -3.38
C GLU A 120 -6.23 -11.76 -4.42
N TRP A 121 -6.06 -10.71 -5.25
CA TRP A 121 -7.06 -10.30 -6.25
C TRP A 121 -7.04 -11.12 -7.56
N ALA A 122 -5.89 -11.72 -7.89
CA ALA A 122 -5.61 -12.34 -9.19
C ALA A 122 -5.47 -11.34 -10.38
N GLY A 123 -4.93 -10.14 -10.11
CA GLY A 123 -4.37 -9.22 -11.12
C GLY A 123 -5.37 -8.44 -12.01
N GLY A 124 -4.82 -7.66 -12.93
CA GLY A 124 -5.52 -6.75 -13.83
C GLY A 124 -4.61 -5.59 -14.26
N GLU A 125 -4.99 -4.85 -15.30
CA GLU A 125 -4.12 -3.80 -15.88
C GLU A 125 -3.70 -2.73 -14.86
N CYS A 126 -4.63 -2.27 -14.01
CA CYS A 126 -4.32 -1.29 -12.97
C CYS A 126 -3.40 -1.86 -11.88
N TRP A 127 -3.57 -3.13 -11.51
CA TRP A 127 -2.76 -3.83 -10.51
C TRP A 127 -1.33 -4.04 -11.00
N ASP A 128 -1.17 -4.47 -12.26
CA ASP A 128 0.15 -4.64 -12.89
C ASP A 128 0.89 -3.31 -12.97
N GLU A 129 0.19 -2.23 -13.33
CA GLU A 129 0.76 -0.89 -13.36
C GLU A 129 1.14 -0.42 -11.95
N LEU A 130 0.28 -0.62 -10.95
CA LEU A 130 0.56 -0.23 -9.57
C LEU A 130 1.80 -0.96 -9.02
N ALA A 131 1.92 -2.27 -9.23
CA ALA A 131 3.09 -3.05 -8.83
C ALA A 131 4.39 -2.51 -9.45
N LYS A 132 4.37 -2.18 -10.75
CA LYS A 132 5.53 -1.60 -11.44
C LYS A 132 5.94 -0.27 -10.84
N ARG A 133 4.96 0.59 -10.50
CA ARG A 133 5.21 1.90 -9.90
C ARG A 133 5.83 1.76 -8.51
N PHE A 134 5.23 0.94 -7.63
CA PHE A 134 5.78 0.70 -6.30
C PHE A 134 7.18 0.13 -6.33
N ARG A 135 7.44 -0.87 -7.18
CA ARG A 135 8.77 -1.44 -7.34
C ARG A 135 9.79 -0.40 -7.78
N SER A 136 9.40 0.50 -8.68
CA SER A 136 10.28 1.56 -9.19
C SER A 136 10.59 2.60 -8.12
N VAL A 137 9.57 3.12 -7.44
CA VAL A 137 9.73 4.11 -6.37
C VAL A 137 10.54 3.53 -5.20
N THR A 138 10.25 2.29 -4.80
CA THR A 138 10.99 1.60 -3.74
C THR A 138 12.47 1.46 -4.08
N ARG A 139 12.81 1.08 -5.32
CA ARG A 139 14.21 1.01 -5.78
C ARG A 139 14.91 2.36 -5.75
N ILE A 140 14.22 3.44 -6.11
CA ILE A 140 14.78 4.79 -6.06
C ILE A 140 15.12 5.16 -4.61
N PHE A 141 14.20 4.96 -3.67
CA PHE A 141 14.47 5.28 -2.26
C PHE A 141 15.57 4.38 -1.67
N LEU A 142 15.59 3.08 -2.00
CA LEU A 142 16.68 2.20 -1.59
C LEU A 142 18.03 2.65 -2.14
N SER A 143 18.08 3.19 -3.37
CA SER A 143 19.33 3.71 -3.94
C SER A 143 19.85 4.97 -3.23
N LYS A 144 18.95 5.72 -2.58
CA LYS A 144 19.26 6.91 -1.78
C LYS A 144 19.53 6.60 -0.30
N ALA A 145 19.23 5.39 0.15
CA ALA A 145 19.47 4.96 1.53
C ALA A 145 20.98 4.84 1.82
N LYS A 146 21.38 5.20 3.04
CA LYS A 146 22.75 5.00 3.54
C LYS A 146 23.05 3.52 3.71
N ASN A 147 22.07 2.75 4.16
CA ASN A 147 22.18 1.29 4.29
C ASN A 147 21.01 0.56 3.61
N PRO A 148 21.07 0.37 2.28
CA PRO A 148 19.96 -0.19 1.50
C PRO A 148 19.55 -1.59 1.95
N LYS A 149 20.52 -2.47 2.26
CA LYS A 149 20.25 -3.83 2.73
C LYS A 149 19.54 -3.85 4.08
N GLN A 150 19.92 -2.95 4.98
CA GLN A 150 19.26 -2.83 6.28
C GLN A 150 17.85 -2.25 6.14
N ALA A 151 17.66 -1.26 5.26
CA ALA A 151 16.35 -0.71 4.96
C ALA A 151 15.40 -1.78 4.37
N GLU A 152 15.89 -2.57 3.41
CA GLU A 152 15.15 -3.70 2.83
C GLU A 152 14.75 -4.74 3.88
N TRP A 153 15.70 -5.17 4.72
CA TRP A 153 15.40 -6.10 5.82
C TRP A 153 14.39 -5.53 6.82
N LYS A 154 14.55 -4.25 7.23
CA LYS A 154 13.62 -3.60 8.16
C LYS A 154 12.21 -3.49 7.57
N GLY A 155 12.10 -3.12 6.29
CA GLY A 155 10.81 -3.02 5.63
C GLY A 155 10.09 -4.37 5.55
N ALA A 156 10.82 -5.42 5.16
CA ALA A 156 10.28 -6.78 5.17
C ALA A 156 9.85 -7.23 6.57
N LEU A 157 10.62 -6.90 7.61
CA LEU A 157 10.28 -7.19 9.00
C LEU A 157 8.97 -6.49 9.45
N VAL A 158 8.81 -5.20 9.13
CA VAL A 158 7.59 -4.45 9.47
C VAL A 158 6.38 -5.08 8.82
N TYR A 159 6.46 -5.43 7.53
CA TYR A 159 5.37 -6.11 6.84
C TYR A 159 5.04 -7.47 7.47
N GLN A 160 6.05 -8.32 7.71
CA GLN A 160 5.84 -9.64 8.31
C GLN A 160 5.18 -9.57 9.68
N GLN A 161 5.60 -8.62 10.52
CA GLN A 161 5.00 -8.42 11.83
C GLN A 161 3.57 -7.87 11.72
N GLY A 162 3.36 -6.88 10.85
CA GLY A 162 2.03 -6.34 10.58
C GLY A 162 1.06 -7.42 10.10
N ALA A 163 1.49 -8.25 9.15
CA ALA A 163 0.67 -9.33 8.64
C ALA A 163 0.31 -10.35 9.73
N LYS A 164 1.29 -10.71 10.57
CA LYS A 164 1.07 -11.62 11.70
C LYS A 164 0.14 -11.05 12.77
N GLU A 165 0.37 -9.81 13.20
CA GLU A 165 -0.40 -9.17 14.28
C GLU A 165 -1.83 -8.82 13.86
N LEU A 166 -2.06 -8.53 12.57
CA LEU A 166 -3.38 -8.17 12.04
C LEU A 166 -4.11 -9.33 11.36
N ASN A 167 -3.49 -10.51 11.30
CA ASN A 167 -4.02 -11.70 10.62
C ASN A 167 -4.40 -11.40 9.15
N TRP A 168 -3.47 -10.74 8.46
CA TRP A 168 -3.55 -10.45 7.03
C TRP A 168 -3.05 -11.59 6.16
#